data_AF-A0A8A1M8Q3-F1
#
_entry.id   AF-A0A8A1M8Q3-F1
#
_cell.length_a   1.000
_cell.length_b   1.000
_cell.length_c   1.000
_cell.angle_alpha   90.00
_cell.angle_beta   90.00
_cell.angle_gamma   90.00
#
_symmetry.space_group_name_H-M   'P 1'
#
loop_
_entity.id
_entity.type
_entity.pdbx_description
1 polymer ?
#
loop_
_entity_poly.entity_id
_entity_poly.type
_entity_poly.pdbx_seq_one_letter_code
_entity_poly.pdbx_strand_id
1 'polypeptide(L)'
;MTEDVGFDLIPCDPADETLIAAAKEEFKAELNAASKASSKEGWVPVKTFGAKCDELFHHGVDLASNTFLARHCGSYLDAPKDTLIISMVSNDRQLPFWKLAPGKVLIFRPVDDELSEEAGFLRYIEGSHKISNMEEATRAQGKDIRVRLDQMLIMDGDSVIRWPKTGGGICILQGVLKKA
;
A
#
# COMPACT_ATOMS: atom_id res chain seq x y z
N MET A 1 -19.61 -13.61 -11.09
CA MET A 1 -18.99 -13.56 -9.74
C MET A 1 -17.55 -13.18 -9.97
N THR A 2 -17.13 -11.99 -9.54
CA THR A 2 -15.71 -11.59 -9.56
C THR A 2 -14.98 -12.46 -8.53
N GLU A 3 -13.91 -13.13 -8.94
CA GLU A 3 -13.08 -13.91 -8.02
C GLU A 3 -12.46 -12.96 -6.99
N ASP A 4 -12.55 -13.32 -5.71
CA ASP A 4 -11.94 -12.57 -4.63
C ASP A 4 -10.42 -12.82 -4.65
N VAL A 5 -9.72 -11.95 -5.37
CA VAL A 5 -8.26 -11.98 -5.57
C VAL A 5 -7.48 -11.40 -4.39
N GLY A 6 -8.17 -10.88 -3.37
CA GLY A 6 -7.57 -10.35 -2.15
C GLY A 6 -7.26 -8.85 -2.19
N PHE A 7 -7.72 -8.14 -3.22
CA PHE A 7 -7.62 -6.68 -3.29
C PHE A 7 -8.73 -6.09 -4.15
N ASP A 8 -8.88 -4.78 -4.07
CA ASP A 8 -9.74 -3.93 -4.89
C ASP A 8 -8.90 -2.72 -5.38
N LEU A 9 -8.96 -2.44 -6.68
CA LEU A 9 -8.27 -1.29 -7.29
C LEU A 9 -9.33 -0.29 -7.71
N ILE A 10 -9.46 0.78 -6.93
CA ILE A 10 -10.55 1.74 -7.08
C ILE A 10 -10.08 3.02 -7.78
N PRO A 11 -10.96 3.68 -8.54
CA PRO A 11 -10.67 5.00 -9.08
C PRO A 11 -10.70 6.07 -7.98
N CYS A 12 -9.90 7.11 -8.15
CA CYS A 12 -10.00 8.36 -7.39
C CYS A 12 -9.73 9.55 -8.33
N ASP A 13 -10.23 10.74 -7.98
CA ASP A 13 -9.89 11.92 -8.77
C ASP A 13 -8.39 12.23 -8.62
N PRO A 14 -7.71 12.60 -9.73
CA PRO A 14 -6.33 13.02 -9.68
C PRO A 14 -6.22 14.34 -8.90
N ALA A 15 -5.35 14.35 -7.89
CA ALA A 15 -5.00 15.58 -7.19
C ALA A 15 -4.19 16.51 -8.12
N ASP A 16 -4.34 17.82 -7.94
CA ASP A 16 -3.52 18.77 -8.67
C ASP A 16 -2.07 18.79 -8.15
N GLU A 17 -1.17 19.34 -8.97
CA GLU A 17 0.26 19.47 -8.63
C GLU A 17 0.48 20.28 -7.35
N THR A 18 -0.44 21.20 -7.00
CA THR A 18 -0.32 22.04 -5.81
C THR A 18 -0.52 21.23 -4.54
N LEU A 19 -1.55 20.38 -4.49
CA LEU A 19 -1.81 19.49 -3.36
C LEU A 19 -0.71 18.43 -3.23
N ILE A 20 -0.25 17.86 -4.34
CA ILE A 20 0.87 16.90 -4.34
C ILE A 20 2.14 17.55 -3.79
N ALA A 21 2.50 18.74 -4.28
CA ALA A 21 3.67 19.47 -3.80
C ALA A 21 3.56 19.81 -2.30
N ALA A 22 2.38 20.29 -1.87
CA ALA A 22 2.14 20.62 -0.47
C ALA A 22 2.25 19.40 0.45
N ALA A 23 1.70 18.24 0.04
CA ALA A 23 1.85 17.00 0.77
C ALA A 23 3.32 16.56 0.85
N LYS A 24 4.07 16.63 -0.26
CA LYS A 24 5.51 16.28 -0.29
C LYS A 24 6.34 17.14 0.65
N GLU A 25 6.08 18.43 0.72
CA GLU A 25 6.82 19.32 1.63
C GLU A 25 6.64 18.92 3.10
N GLU A 26 5.53 18.29 3.51
CA GLU A 26 5.32 17.84 4.89
C GLU A 26 6.29 16.76 5.34
N PHE A 27 6.82 15.94 4.43
CA PHE A 27 7.70 14.80 4.74
C PHE A 27 9.03 14.83 4.00
N LYS A 28 9.34 15.92 3.28
CA LYS A 28 10.53 16.06 2.44
C LYS A 28 11.84 15.90 3.23
N ALA A 29 11.91 16.47 4.43
CA ALA A 29 13.11 16.39 5.25
C ALA A 29 13.40 14.94 5.68
N GLU A 30 12.37 14.25 6.15
CA GLU A 30 12.44 12.85 6.57
C GLU A 30 12.71 11.92 5.38
N LEU A 31 12.10 12.18 4.22
CA LEU A 31 12.35 11.42 3.00
C LEU A 31 13.81 11.53 2.55
N ASN A 32 14.38 12.74 2.59
CA ASN A 32 15.78 12.96 2.24
C ASN A 32 16.75 12.28 3.21
N ALA A 33 16.34 12.11 4.48
CA ALA A 33 17.11 11.42 5.50
C ALA A 33 16.89 9.90 5.52
N ALA A 34 15.81 9.41 4.90
CA ALA A 34 15.45 8.01 4.88
C ALA A 34 16.49 7.17 4.11
N SER A 35 16.65 5.92 4.53
CA SER A 35 17.50 4.98 3.79
C SER A 35 16.89 4.72 2.42
N LYS A 36 17.73 4.68 1.38
CA LYS A 36 17.31 4.34 0.01
C LYS A 36 17.47 2.86 -0.31
N ALA A 37 18.07 2.11 0.62
CA ALA A 37 18.24 0.67 0.50
C ALA A 37 18.01 -0.02 1.84
N SER A 38 17.51 -1.24 1.80
CA SER A 38 17.32 -2.09 2.98
C SER A 38 17.56 -3.55 2.61
N SER A 39 18.07 -4.32 3.55
CA SER A 39 18.23 -5.77 3.42
C SER A 39 17.18 -6.53 4.25
N LYS A 40 16.25 -5.83 4.88
CA LYS A 40 15.26 -6.40 5.81
C LYS A 40 13.81 -6.16 5.37
N GLU A 41 13.53 -5.01 4.76
CA GLU A 41 12.17 -4.52 4.48
C GLU A 41 12.16 -3.84 3.12
N GLY A 42 11.09 -4.01 2.31
CA GLY A 42 10.99 -3.40 0.98
C GLY A 42 10.59 -1.93 0.99
N TRP A 43 10.32 -1.39 2.19
CA TRP A 43 9.93 -0.01 2.41
C TRP A 43 10.50 0.48 3.75
N VAL A 44 10.48 1.80 3.96
CA VAL A 44 10.77 2.43 5.25
C VAL A 44 9.69 3.46 5.58
N PRO A 45 9.25 3.56 6.84
CA PRO A 45 8.37 4.63 7.26
C PRO A 45 9.14 5.96 7.23
N VAL A 46 8.54 6.95 6.61
CA VAL A 46 9.11 8.31 6.51
C VAL A 46 8.51 9.20 7.60
N LYS A 47 7.18 9.23 7.69
CA LYS A 47 6.44 10.10 8.61
C LYS A 47 5.01 9.59 8.78
N THR A 48 4.30 10.08 9.80
CA THR A 48 2.83 9.98 9.89
C THR A 48 2.16 11.06 9.04
N PHE A 49 0.84 10.97 8.82
CA PHE A 49 0.09 11.98 8.06
C PHE A 49 0.26 13.37 8.67
N GLY A 50 0.58 14.35 7.83
CA GLY A 50 0.24 15.76 8.07
C GLY A 50 -1.10 16.11 7.42
N ALA A 51 -1.49 17.38 7.51
CA ALA A 51 -2.81 17.82 7.05
C ALA A 51 -2.94 17.71 5.53
N LYS A 52 -1.88 18.01 4.77
CA LYS A 52 -1.89 17.92 3.32
C LYS A 52 -1.76 16.49 2.82
N CYS A 53 -1.04 15.63 3.53
CA CYS A 53 -1.08 14.20 3.25
C CYS A 53 -2.47 13.59 3.50
N ASP A 54 -3.17 14.00 4.56
CA ASP A 54 -4.53 13.54 4.83
C ASP A 54 -5.53 14.03 3.77
N GLU A 55 -5.43 15.31 3.38
CA GLU A 55 -6.22 15.89 2.29
C GLU A 55 -5.96 15.16 0.97
N LEU A 56 -4.69 14.91 0.62
CA LEU A 56 -4.33 14.14 -0.58
C LEU A 56 -4.88 12.71 -0.51
N PHE A 57 -4.77 12.04 0.64
CA PHE A 57 -5.22 10.66 0.80
C PHE A 57 -6.71 10.48 0.52
N HIS A 58 -7.53 11.43 0.97
CA HIS A 58 -8.99 11.40 0.81
C HIS A 58 -9.51 12.14 -0.42
N HIS A 59 -8.63 12.76 -1.21
CA HIS A 59 -9.04 13.54 -2.38
C HIS A 59 -9.74 12.67 -3.43
N GLY A 60 -10.97 13.04 -3.79
CA GLY A 60 -11.67 12.43 -4.93
C GLY A 60 -12.02 10.94 -4.78
N VAL A 61 -12.13 10.43 -3.54
CA VAL A 61 -12.40 9.01 -3.29
C VAL A 61 -13.44 8.85 -2.17
N ASP A 62 -14.35 7.89 -2.33
CA ASP A 62 -15.27 7.46 -1.28
C ASP A 62 -14.87 6.09 -0.74
N LEU A 63 -14.07 6.11 0.32
CA LEU A 63 -13.67 4.89 1.04
C LEU A 63 -14.79 4.36 1.95
N ALA A 64 -15.76 5.19 2.32
CA ALA A 64 -16.86 4.79 3.22
C ALA A 64 -17.84 3.85 2.53
N SER A 65 -18.05 4.02 1.23
CA SER A 65 -18.93 3.16 0.41
C SER A 65 -18.21 1.95 -0.20
N ASN A 66 -16.91 1.76 0.05
CA ASN A 66 -16.17 0.64 -0.53
C ASN A 66 -16.59 -0.71 0.08
N THR A 67 -17.08 -1.62 -0.76
CA THR A 67 -17.63 -2.91 -0.32
C THR A 67 -16.56 -3.87 0.22
N PHE A 68 -15.31 -3.79 -0.27
CA PHE A 68 -14.21 -4.60 0.23
C PHE A 68 -13.87 -4.21 1.68
N LEU A 69 -13.73 -2.91 1.96
CA LEU A 69 -13.53 -2.38 3.32
C LEU A 69 -14.71 -2.73 4.22
N ALA A 70 -15.95 -2.48 3.78
CA ALA A 70 -17.15 -2.78 4.56
C ALA A 70 -17.22 -4.26 4.97
N ARG A 71 -16.87 -5.16 4.05
CA ARG A 71 -16.85 -6.61 4.27
C ARG A 71 -15.85 -7.01 5.35
N HIS A 72 -14.63 -6.49 5.31
CA HIS A 72 -13.51 -6.91 6.16
C HIS A 72 -13.36 -6.11 7.46
N CYS A 73 -13.67 -4.82 7.45
CA CYS A 73 -13.43 -3.89 8.54
C CYS A 73 -14.71 -3.35 9.18
N GLY A 74 -15.87 -3.52 8.53
CA GLY A 74 -17.09 -2.82 8.90
C GLY A 74 -17.07 -1.37 8.39
N SER A 75 -17.74 -0.45 9.09
CA SER A 75 -17.75 0.97 8.72
C SER A 75 -16.32 1.51 8.66
N TYR A 76 -15.89 1.98 7.48
CA TYR A 76 -14.57 2.57 7.30
C TYR A 76 -14.37 3.75 8.25
N LEU A 77 -15.39 4.58 8.48
CA LEU A 77 -15.28 5.76 9.34
C LEU A 77 -14.94 5.37 10.79
N ASP A 78 -15.53 4.29 11.29
CA ASP A 78 -15.43 3.87 12.70
C ASP A 78 -14.26 2.90 12.96
N ALA A 79 -13.79 2.19 11.94
CA ALA A 79 -12.72 1.22 12.09
C ALA A 79 -11.41 1.88 12.57
N PRO A 80 -10.67 1.28 13.52
CA PRO A 80 -9.35 1.77 13.93
C PRO A 80 -8.36 1.79 12.76
N LYS A 81 -7.56 2.85 12.67
CA LYS A 81 -6.61 3.07 11.57
C LYS A 81 -5.25 3.47 12.08
N ASP A 82 -4.22 3.05 11.36
CA ASP A 82 -2.85 3.55 11.48
C ASP A 82 -2.35 4.00 10.11
N THR A 83 -1.66 5.14 10.10
CA THR A 83 -1.37 5.88 8.87
C THR A 83 0.10 6.26 8.79
N LEU A 84 0.74 5.90 7.68
CA LEU A 84 2.17 6.09 7.43
C LEU A 84 2.39 6.59 6.01
N ILE A 85 3.41 7.41 5.83
CA ILE A 85 4.01 7.69 4.54
C ILE A 85 5.19 6.74 4.42
N ILE A 86 5.23 5.96 3.35
CA ILE A 86 6.29 4.97 3.14
C ILE A 86 7.06 5.28 1.86
N SER A 87 8.37 5.10 1.95
CA SER A 87 9.27 5.13 0.80
C SER A 87 9.66 3.69 0.49
N MET A 88 9.43 3.25 -0.73
CA MET A 88 9.93 1.98 -1.24
C MET A 88 11.45 2.09 -1.41
N VAL A 89 12.17 1.06 -0.98
CA VAL A 89 13.64 1.06 -0.97
C VAL A 89 14.18 -0.11 -1.76
N SER A 90 15.34 0.11 -2.40
CA SER A 90 16.01 -0.94 -3.14
C SER A 90 16.49 -2.04 -2.19
N ASN A 91 16.39 -3.28 -2.62
CA ASN A 91 16.80 -4.45 -1.85
C ASN A 91 18.05 -5.08 -2.47
N ASP A 92 19.12 -5.18 -1.68
CA ASP A 92 20.38 -5.80 -2.09
C ASP A 92 20.27 -7.33 -2.26
N ARG A 93 19.30 -7.93 -1.57
CA ARG A 93 18.93 -9.34 -1.64
C ARG A 93 17.44 -9.53 -1.83
N GLN A 94 17.03 -10.72 -2.24
CA GLN A 94 15.62 -11.08 -2.23
C GLN A 94 15.15 -11.17 -0.77
N LEU A 95 14.13 -10.39 -0.42
CA LEU A 95 13.53 -10.41 0.91
C LEU A 95 12.70 -11.68 1.13
N PRO A 96 12.58 -12.16 2.39
CA PRO A 96 11.76 -13.31 2.73
C PRO A 96 10.28 -13.05 2.44
N PHE A 97 9.54 -14.14 2.25
CA PHE A 97 8.10 -14.14 2.04
C PHE A 97 7.38 -13.87 3.35
N TRP A 98 6.61 -12.78 3.40
CA TRP A 98 5.74 -12.48 4.53
C TRP A 98 4.34 -12.12 4.05
N LYS A 99 3.37 -12.35 4.95
CA LYS A 99 2.10 -11.66 4.88
C LYS A 99 2.35 -10.18 5.08
N LEU A 100 1.67 -9.36 4.29
CA LEU A 100 1.90 -7.92 4.23
C LEU A 100 1.62 -7.22 5.58
N ALA A 101 0.44 -7.45 6.18
CA ALA A 101 0.05 -6.95 7.49
C ALA A 101 -1.16 -7.74 8.04
N PRO A 102 -0.94 -8.93 8.66
CA PRO A 102 -2.02 -9.78 9.16
C PRO A 102 -3.01 -9.02 10.07
N GLY A 103 -4.31 -9.27 9.88
CA GLY A 103 -5.36 -8.62 10.67
C GLY A 103 -5.73 -7.20 10.22
N LYS A 104 -5.13 -6.69 9.13
CA LYS A 104 -5.47 -5.38 8.56
C LYS A 104 -5.85 -5.49 7.08
N VAL A 105 -6.59 -4.49 6.60
CA VAL A 105 -6.68 -4.13 5.19
C VAL A 105 -5.81 -2.91 4.97
N LEU A 106 -4.95 -2.93 3.96
CA LEU A 106 -4.03 -1.85 3.64
C LEU A 106 -4.54 -1.06 2.44
N ILE A 107 -4.52 0.25 2.55
CA ILE A 107 -4.91 1.18 1.49
C ILE A 107 -3.67 1.95 1.05
N PHE A 108 -3.28 1.80 -0.21
CA PHE A 108 -2.13 2.46 -0.82
C PHE A 108 -2.62 3.55 -1.77
N ARG A 109 -2.15 4.78 -1.56
CA ARG A 109 -2.29 5.89 -2.50
C ARG A 109 -0.92 6.37 -2.98
N PRO A 110 -0.62 6.32 -4.29
CA PRO A 110 0.59 6.92 -4.82
C PRO A 110 0.61 8.44 -4.57
N VAL A 111 1.80 9.04 -4.38
CA VAL A 111 1.91 10.48 -4.11
C VAL A 111 2.10 11.28 -5.40
N ASP A 112 3.18 11.00 -6.12
CA ASP A 112 3.66 11.81 -7.25
C ASP A 112 3.98 11.00 -8.50
N ASP A 113 4.30 9.72 -8.33
CA ASP A 113 4.48 8.75 -9.41
C ASP A 113 3.59 7.52 -9.16
N GLU A 114 3.36 6.75 -10.22
CA GLU A 114 2.67 5.47 -10.10
C GLU A 114 3.47 4.46 -9.23
N LEU A 115 2.75 3.55 -8.59
CA LEU A 115 3.36 2.40 -7.93
C LEU A 115 3.44 1.24 -8.92
N SER A 116 4.64 0.74 -9.15
CA SER A 116 4.93 -0.39 -10.03
C SER A 116 6.11 -1.21 -9.51
N GLU A 117 6.41 -2.35 -10.15
CA GLU A 117 7.59 -3.15 -9.82
C GLU A 117 8.87 -2.31 -9.94
N GLU A 118 8.98 -1.45 -10.97
CA GLU A 118 10.13 -0.56 -11.18
C GLU A 118 10.30 0.47 -10.05
N ALA A 119 9.19 0.92 -9.46
CA ALA A 119 9.20 1.82 -8.30
C ALA A 119 9.46 1.08 -6.97
N GLY A 120 9.67 -0.24 -7.01
CA GLY A 120 9.87 -1.07 -5.82
C GLY A 120 8.59 -1.59 -5.19
N PHE A 121 7.44 -1.42 -5.84
CA PHE A 121 6.15 -1.85 -5.29
C PHE A 121 6.02 -3.37 -5.28
N LEU A 122 5.30 -3.86 -4.28
CA LEU A 122 5.13 -5.29 -4.03
C LEU A 122 4.48 -6.02 -5.22
N ARG A 123 4.83 -7.31 -5.34
CA ARG A 123 4.11 -8.29 -6.16
C ARG A 123 3.25 -9.13 -5.23
N TYR A 124 2.04 -9.49 -5.65
CA TYR A 124 1.14 -10.29 -4.84
C TYR A 124 1.06 -11.73 -5.34
N ILE A 125 0.75 -12.66 -4.43
CA ILE A 125 0.39 -14.03 -4.79
C ILE A 125 -1.14 -14.12 -4.80
N GLU A 126 -1.73 -14.35 -5.96
CA GLU A 126 -3.18 -14.44 -6.12
C GLU A 126 -3.80 -15.51 -5.20
N GLY A 127 -4.89 -15.16 -4.52
CA GLY A 127 -5.59 -16.06 -3.59
C GLY A 127 -4.86 -16.34 -2.27
N SER A 128 -3.64 -15.83 -2.08
CA SER A 128 -2.81 -16.16 -0.91
C SER A 128 -3.35 -15.69 0.44
N HIS A 129 -4.24 -14.69 0.44
CA HIS A 129 -4.97 -14.26 1.65
C HIS A 129 -5.84 -15.36 2.27
N LYS A 130 -6.18 -16.41 1.51
CA LYS A 130 -6.94 -17.60 1.98
C LYS A 130 -6.04 -18.77 2.37
N ILE A 131 -4.75 -18.70 2.06
CA ILE A 131 -3.82 -19.80 2.27
C ILE A 131 -3.34 -19.79 3.73
N SER A 132 -3.45 -20.95 4.37
CA SER A 132 -2.91 -21.20 5.71
C SER A 132 -1.53 -21.88 5.69
N ASN A 133 -1.15 -22.54 4.58
CA ASN A 133 0.17 -23.14 4.39
C ASN A 133 1.11 -22.23 3.58
N MET A 134 2.07 -21.60 4.25
CA MET A 134 3.03 -20.68 3.62
C MET A 134 3.95 -21.34 2.58
N GLU A 135 4.21 -22.65 2.67
CA GLU A 135 5.05 -23.33 1.68
C GLU A 135 4.44 -23.30 0.27
N GLU A 136 3.12 -23.40 0.17
CA GLU A 136 2.40 -23.31 -1.10
C GLU A 136 2.56 -21.92 -1.73
N ALA A 137 2.41 -20.87 -0.91
CA ALA A 137 2.57 -19.49 -1.36
C ALA A 137 4.00 -19.18 -1.83
N THR A 138 5.03 -19.78 -1.21
CA THR A 138 6.43 -19.55 -1.61
C THR A 138 6.78 -20.08 -3.01
N ARG A 139 6.06 -21.10 -3.49
CA ARG A 139 6.28 -21.71 -4.82
C ARG A 139 5.50 -20.99 -5.92
N ALA A 140 4.41 -20.31 -5.56
CA ALA A 140 3.55 -19.61 -6.51
C ALA A 140 4.26 -18.37 -7.11
N GLN A 141 3.97 -18.06 -8.37
CA GLN A 141 4.53 -16.89 -9.04
C GLN A 141 3.85 -15.59 -8.56
N GLY A 142 4.65 -14.57 -8.28
CA GLY A 142 4.16 -13.22 -7.99
C GLY A 142 3.59 -12.55 -9.23
N LYS A 143 2.43 -11.92 -9.09
CA LYS A 143 1.83 -11.04 -10.10
C LYS A 143 2.09 -9.59 -9.75
N ASP A 144 2.30 -8.80 -10.79
CA ASP A 144 2.60 -7.39 -10.65
C ASP A 144 1.29 -6.61 -10.50
N ILE A 145 1.36 -5.51 -9.76
CA ILE A 145 0.24 -4.59 -9.62
C ILE A 145 0.74 -3.19 -9.89
N ARG A 146 0.01 -2.46 -10.74
CA ARG A 146 0.29 -1.07 -11.07
C ARG A 146 -0.82 -0.20 -10.51
N VAL A 147 -0.46 0.80 -9.72
CA VAL A 147 -1.40 1.75 -9.12
C VAL A 147 -1.07 3.13 -9.66
N ARG A 148 -1.90 3.65 -10.55
CA ARG A 148 -1.74 4.98 -11.14
C ARG A 148 -2.22 6.07 -10.17
N LEU A 149 -1.90 7.33 -10.48
CA LEU A 149 -2.29 8.49 -9.66
C LEU A 149 -3.80 8.74 -9.59
N ASP A 150 -4.57 8.22 -10.56
CA ASP A 150 -6.04 8.20 -10.59
C ASP A 150 -6.63 6.96 -9.88
N GLN A 151 -5.82 6.23 -9.10
CA GLN A 151 -6.24 4.98 -8.46
C GLN A 151 -5.72 4.85 -7.03
N MET A 152 -6.44 4.05 -6.24
CA MET A 152 -5.98 3.55 -4.95
C MET A 152 -6.10 2.02 -4.92
N LEU A 153 -5.15 1.38 -4.23
CA LEU A 153 -5.19 -0.05 -3.99
C LEU A 153 -5.66 -0.33 -2.56
N ILE A 154 -6.70 -1.14 -2.41
CA ILE A 154 -7.18 -1.67 -1.14
C ILE A 154 -6.86 -3.16 -1.11
N MET A 155 -5.94 -3.59 -0.26
CA MET A 155 -5.40 -4.95 -0.27
C MET A 155 -5.56 -5.62 1.09
N ASP A 156 -5.95 -6.90 1.07
CA ASP A 156 -5.96 -7.73 2.27
C ASP A 156 -4.52 -7.92 2.78
N GLY A 157 -4.24 -7.50 4.02
CA GLY A 157 -2.93 -7.64 4.65
C GLY A 157 -2.53 -9.09 4.95
N ASP A 158 -3.45 -10.05 4.87
CA ASP A 158 -3.14 -11.49 4.90
C ASP A 158 -2.57 -12.01 3.58
N SER A 159 -2.54 -11.20 2.53
CA SER A 159 -1.91 -11.56 1.27
C SER A 159 -0.40 -11.73 1.43
N VAL A 160 0.12 -12.79 0.82
CA VAL A 160 1.56 -13.02 0.70
C VAL A 160 2.11 -12.19 -0.45
N ILE A 161 3.21 -11.51 -0.19
CA ILE A 161 3.83 -10.60 -1.15
C ILE A 161 5.29 -10.95 -1.42
N ARG A 162 5.81 -10.42 -2.53
CA ARG A 162 7.24 -10.43 -2.87
C ARG A 162 7.68 -9.01 -3.13
N TRP A 163 8.75 -8.60 -2.48
CA TRP A 163 9.40 -7.33 -2.77
C TRP A 163 10.34 -7.47 -3.96
N PRO A 164 10.29 -6.55 -4.94
CA PRO A 164 11.30 -6.46 -5.97
C PRO A 164 12.62 -5.90 -5.39
N LYS A 165 13.69 -5.92 -6.19
CA LYS A 165 14.99 -5.36 -5.79
C LYS A 165 15.12 -3.85 -6.02
N THR A 166 14.22 -3.31 -6.84
CA THR A 166 14.07 -1.89 -7.16
C THR A 166 13.41 -1.13 -6.00
N GLY A 167 13.42 0.20 -6.09
CA GLY A 167 12.91 1.11 -5.07
C GLY A 167 12.71 2.51 -5.66
N GLY A 168 12.22 3.44 -4.83
CA GLY A 168 12.05 4.85 -5.20
C GLY A 168 10.60 5.34 -5.21
N GLY A 169 9.62 4.44 -5.25
CA GLY A 169 8.21 4.79 -5.14
C GLY A 169 7.86 5.34 -3.76
N ILE A 170 6.92 6.28 -3.73
CA ILE A 170 6.43 6.91 -2.49
C ILE A 170 4.92 6.75 -2.46
N CYS A 171 4.39 6.26 -1.34
CA CYS A 171 2.95 6.22 -1.16
C CYS A 171 2.54 6.56 0.25
N ILE A 172 1.31 7.05 0.34
CA ILE A 172 0.58 7.16 1.57
C ILE A 172 -0.10 5.81 1.82
N LEU A 173 0.15 5.22 2.98
CA LEU A 173 -0.35 3.94 3.43
C LEU A 173 -1.25 4.12 4.65
N GLN A 174 -2.46 3.57 4.59
CA GLN A 174 -3.33 3.44 5.75
C GLN A 174 -3.67 1.98 5.99
N GLY A 175 -3.37 1.48 7.19
CA GLY A 175 -3.86 0.21 7.69
C GLY A 175 -5.19 0.40 8.42
N VAL A 176 -6.19 -0.39 8.05
CA VAL A 176 -7.50 -0.44 8.70
C VAL A 176 -7.64 -1.79 9.40
N LEU A 177 -7.93 -1.79 10.70
CA LEU A 177 -8.08 -3.03 11.46
C LEU A 177 -9.29 -3.83 10.96
N LYS A 178 -9.12 -5.14 10.76
CA LYS A 178 -10.24 -6.03 10.45
C LYS A 178 -11.14 -6.18 11.66
N LYS A 179 -12.45 -6.38 11.43
CA LYS A 179 -13.37 -6.75 12.51
C LYS A 179 -13.04 -8.16 12.99
N ALA A 180 -13.20 -8.39 14.29
CA ALA A 180 -13.01 -9.69 14.92
C ALA A 180 -14.04 -10.73 14.44
#